data_AF-A0A3S4KBU1-F1
#
_entry.id   AF-A0A3S4KBU1-F1
#
_cell.length_a   1.000
_cell.length_b   1.000
_cell.length_c   1.000
_cell.angle_alpha   90.00
_cell.angle_beta   90.00
_cell.angle_gamma   90.00
#
_symmetry.space_group_name_H-M   'P 1'
#
loop_
_entity.id
_entity.type
_entity.pdbx_description
1 polymer ?
#
loop_
_entity_poly.entity_id
_entity_poly.type
_entity_poly.pdbx_seq_one_letter_code
_entity_poly.pdbx_strand_id
1 'polypeptide(L)' 'MSSQFTTPVVTEMQVIPVAGHDSMLMNLSGAHAPFFTRNIVIIKDNSGHTGVGEIPAARKSVKRWKMRFR' A
#
# COMPACT_ATOMS: atom_id res chain seq x y z
N MET A 1 -13.94 -13.85 32.69
CA MET A 1 -14.17 -13.64 31.25
C MET A 1 -13.07 -14.37 30.50
N SER A 2 -13.40 -15.44 29.79
CA SER A 2 -12.41 -16.17 28.97
C SER A 2 -11.97 -15.29 27.81
N SER A 3 -10.72 -14.83 27.85
CA SER A 3 -10.06 -14.22 26.69
C SER A 3 -9.96 -15.28 25.59
N GLN A 4 -10.85 -15.23 24.61
CA GLN A 4 -10.73 -16.04 23.40
C GLN A 4 -9.57 -15.49 22.57
N PHE A 5 -8.45 -16.22 22.57
CA PHE A 5 -7.29 -15.93 21.72
C PHE A 5 -7.58 -16.41 20.29
N THR A 6 -8.45 -15.69 19.58
CA THR A 6 -8.66 -15.92 18.15
C THR A 6 -7.64 -15.14 17.36
N THR A 7 -6.94 -15.77 16.42
CA THR A 7 -6.04 -15.06 15.51
C THR A 7 -6.84 -14.09 14.64
N PRO A 8 -6.45 -12.80 14.56
CA PRO A 8 -7.14 -11.84 13.70
C PRO A 8 -7.10 -12.28 12.24
N VAL A 9 -8.24 -12.15 11.57
CA VAL A 9 -8.42 -12.46 10.15
C VAL A 9 -8.58 -11.15 9.39
N VAL A 10 -7.89 -11.04 8.25
CA VAL A 10 -8.00 -9.88 7.36
C VAL A 10 -9.40 -9.84 6.74
N THR A 11 -10.11 -8.74 6.93
CA THR A 11 -11.48 -8.53 6.46
C THR A 11 -11.53 -7.63 5.24
N GLU A 12 -10.67 -6.61 5.19
CA GLU A 12 -10.65 -5.63 4.11
C GLU A 12 -9.22 -5.33 3.66
N MET A 13 -9.07 -5.11 2.36
CA MET A 13 -7.82 -4.65 1.77
C MET A 13 -8.10 -3.58 0.72
N GLN A 14 -7.44 -2.44 0.86
CA GLN A 14 -7.50 -1.34 -0.09
C GLN A 14 -6.09 -1.00 -0.61
N VAL A 15 -5.98 -0.76 -1.92
CA VAL A 15 -4.75 -0.27 -2.54
C VAL A 15 -5.02 1.11 -3.13
N ILE A 16 -4.35 2.12 -2.59
CA ILE A 16 -4.52 3.53 -2.93
C ILE A 16 -3.24 4.02 -3.62
N PRO A 17 -3.27 4.30 -4.94
CA PRO A 17 -2.17 4.97 -5.60
C PRO A 17 -2.13 6.44 -5.16
N VAL A 18 -0.96 6.92 -4.77
CA VAL A 18 -0.73 8.31 -4.37
C VAL A 18 0.40 8.91 -5.21
N ALA A 19 0.29 10.21 -5.47
CA ALA A 19 1.33 11.01 -6.09
C ALA A 19 1.73 12.14 -5.13
N GLY A 20 3.04 12.36 -4.99
CA GLY A 20 3.60 13.47 -4.23
C GLY A 20 4.51 14.31 -5.12
N HIS A 21 4.80 15.54 -4.70
CA HIS A 21 5.74 16.41 -5.40
C HIS A 21 7.18 15.97 -5.15
N ASP A 22 7.98 16.01 -6.21
CA ASP A 22 9.42 15.78 -6.13
C ASP A 22 10.19 17.01 -6.65
N SER A 23 11.40 17.20 -6.15
CA SER A 23 12.33 18.18 -6.69
C SER A 23 12.98 17.64 -7.97
N MET A 24 13.53 18.51 -8.82
CA MET A 24 14.27 18.11 -10.02
C MET A 24 15.67 17.59 -9.64
N LEU A 25 15.72 16.46 -8.93
CA LEU A 25 16.95 15.81 -8.54
C LEU A 25 17.59 15.11 -9.74
N MET A 26 18.88 15.38 -9.97
CA MET A 26 19.66 14.80 -11.06
C MET A 26 20.37 13.53 -10.60
N ASN A 27 20.28 12.48 -11.40
CA ASN A 27 20.99 11.22 -11.23
C ASN A 27 21.48 10.69 -12.60
N LEU A 28 22.19 9.55 -12.62
CA LEU A 28 22.72 8.95 -13.84
C LEU A 28 21.63 8.59 -14.88
N SER A 29 20.42 8.32 -14.41
CA SER A 29 19.24 8.01 -15.23
C SER A 29 18.48 9.25 -15.70
N GLY A 30 18.95 10.47 -15.39
CA GLY A 30 18.37 11.74 -15.80
C GLY A 30 17.88 12.59 -14.62
N ALA A 31 16.83 13.36 -14.85
CA ALA A 31 16.21 14.21 -13.83
C ALA A 31 14.91 13.57 -13.31
N HIS A 32 14.64 13.71 -12.02
CA HIS A 32 13.35 13.33 -11.45
C HIS A 32 12.21 14.13 -12.09
N ALA A 33 11.10 13.43 -12.36
CA ALA A 33 9.83 14.06 -12.76
C ALA A 33 9.26 14.86 -11.58
N PRO A 34 8.42 15.89 -11.82
CA PRO A 34 7.86 16.73 -10.74
C PRO A 34 6.95 15.97 -9.77
N PHE A 35 6.60 14.72 -10.10
CA PHE A 35 5.79 13.86 -9.26
C PHE A 35 6.43 12.48 -9.09
N PHE A 36 6.52 12.02 -7.84
CA PHE A 36 6.79 10.63 -7.53
C PHE A 36 5.49 9.90 -7.22
N THR A 37 5.45 8.59 -7.45
CA THR A 37 4.26 7.76 -7.19
C THR A 37 4.56 6.62 -6.22
N ARG A 38 3.62 6.35 -5.32
CA ARG A 38 3.66 5.23 -4.36
C ARG A 38 2.30 4.54 -4.34
N ASN A 39 2.28 3.28 -3.94
CA ASN A 39 1.03 2.61 -3.63
C ASN A 39 0.97 2.39 -2.12
N ILE A 40 -0.10 2.91 -1.49
CA ILE A 40 -0.41 2.66 -0.08
C ILE A 40 -1.39 1.49 -0.03
N VAL A 41 -1.08 0.53 0.83
CA VAL A 41 -1.95 -0.61 1.12
C VAL A 41 -2.50 -0.44 2.52
N ILE A 42 -3.82 -0.49 2.65
CA ILE A 42 -4.54 -0.46 3.93
C ILE A 42 -5.20 -1.81 4.11
N ILE A 43 -4.97 -2.45 5.25
CA ILE A 43 -5.53 -3.74 5.62
C ILE A 43 -6.29 -3.56 6.93
N LYS A 44 -7.52 -4.06 7.01
CA LYS A 44 -8.26 -4.15 8.26
C LYS A 44 -8.46 -5.60 8.65
N ASP A 45 -8.44 -5.87 9.95
CA ASP A 45 -8.78 -7.17 10.51
C ASP A 45 -10.16 -7.13 11.22
N ASN A 46 -10.65 -8.30 11.59
CA ASN A 46 -11.90 -8.45 12.34
C ASN A 46 -11.80 -8.02 13.82
N SER A 47 -10.59 -7.78 14.32
CA SER A 47 -10.33 -7.28 15.68
C SER A 47 -10.32 -5.75 15.76
N GLY A 48 -10.58 -5.07 14.63
CA GLY A 48 -10.64 -3.61 14.54
C GLY A 48 -9.28 -2.94 14.35
N HIS A 49 -8.21 -3.69 14.13
CA HIS A 49 -6.90 -3.12 13.81
C HIS A 49 -6.82 -2.70 12.35
N THR A 50 -6.02 -1.67 12.10
CA THR A 50 -5.68 -1.20 10.76
C THR A 50 -4.18 -1.28 10.55
N GLY A 51 -3.74 -2.06 9.58
CA GLY A 51 -2.36 -2.13 9.09
C GLY A 51 -2.18 -1.27 7.85
N VAL A 52 -1.04 -0.60 7.74
CA VAL A 52 -0.69 0.24 6.58
C VAL A 52 0.68 -0.15 6.06
N GLY A 53 0.85 -0.19 4.73
CA GLY A 53 2.13 -0.42 4.09
C GLY A 53 2.33 0.47 2.87
N GLU A 54 3.56 0.94 2.67
CA GLU A 54 3.96 1.71 1.49
C GLU A 54 4.87 0.87 0.61
N ILE A 55 4.62 0.87 -0.69
CA ILE A 55 5.50 0.23 -1.67
C ILE A 55 5.76 1.17 -2.86
N PRO A 56 6.90 0.99 -3.58
CA PRO A 56 7.12 1.64 -4.86
C PRO A 56 5.95 1.41 -5.81
N ALA A 57 5.53 2.47 -6.51
CA ALA A 57 4.45 2.35 -7.47
C ALA A 57 4.91 1.52 -8.68
N ALA A 58 4.15 0.48 -8.99
CA ALA A 58 4.26 -0.25 -10.24
C ALA A 58 2.87 -0.60 -10.74
N ARG A 59 2.60 -0.42 -12.03
CA ARG A 59 1.30 -0.77 -12.63
C ARG A 59 0.95 -2.25 -12.41
N LYS A 60 1.96 -3.13 -12.39
CA LYS A 60 1.80 -4.56 -12.10
C LYS A 60 1.41 -4.83 -10.65
N SER A 61 1.91 -4.06 -9.66
CA SER A 61 1.58 -4.31 -8.25
C SER A 61 0.12 -4.02 -7.98
N VAL A 62 -0.41 -2.87 -8.41
CA VAL A 62 -1.85 -2.55 -8.22
C VAL A 62 -2.76 -3.65 -8.78
N LYS A 63 -2.50 -4.12 -10.01
CA LYS A 63 -3.30 -5.19 -10.63
C LYS A 63 -3.18 -6.52 -9.89
N ARG A 64 -1.96 -6.91 -9.49
CA ARG A 64 -1.70 -8.20 -8.87
C ARG A 64 -2.32 -8.30 -7.47
N TRP A 65 -2.24 -7.23 -6.70
CA TRP A 65 -2.78 -7.21 -5.34
C TRP A 65 -4.30 -7.18 -5.33
N LYS A 66 -4.93 -6.46 -6.27
CA LYS A 66 -6.38 -6.56 -6.50
C LYS A 66 -6.86 -7.95 -6.93
N MET A 67 -6.02 -8.74 -7.60
CA MET A 67 -6.37 -10.11 -8.03
C MET A 67 -6.11 -11.17 -6.96
N ARG A 68 -5.20 -10.93 -6.01
CA ARG A 68 -4.78 -11.95 -5.03
C ARG A 68 -5.64 -11.98 -3.76
N PHE A 69 -6.42 -10.93 -3.51
CA PHE A 69 -7.26 -10.77 -2.33
C PHE A 69 -8.75 -10.58 -2.69
N ARG A 70 -9.16 -11.09 -3.85
CA ARG A 70 -10.55 -11.19 -4.30
C ARG A 70 -10.91 -12.65 -4.45
#